data_AF-A0A9D1LA57-F1
#
_entry.id   AF-A0A9D1LA57-F1
#
_cell.length_a   1.000
_cell.length_b   1.000
_cell.length_c   1.000
_cell.angle_alpha   90.00
_cell.angle_beta   90.00
_cell.angle_gamma   90.00
#
_symmetry.space_group_name_H-M   'P 1'
#
loop_
_entity.id
_entity.type
_entity.pdbx_description
1 polymer ?
#
loop_
_entity_poly.entity_id
_entity_poly.type
_entity_poly.pdbx_seq_one_letter_code
_entity_poly.pdbx_strand_id
1 'polypeptide(L)' 'MLTLCYYKGLNIHTVSFYASKISHMKIKRSIFQYKNNTCDFILYTGGEGGHKHQVTGLPYDEAFFTAIERLR' A
#
# COMPACT_ATOMS: atom_id res chain seq x y z
N MET A 1 5.18 4.99 12.97
CA MET A 1 3.92 5.51 12.40
C MET A 1 4.07 5.49 10.89
N LEU A 2 3.06 5.02 10.14
CA LEU A 2 3.13 4.94 8.68
C LEU A 2 2.01 5.82 8.10
N THR A 3 2.37 6.63 7.11
CA THR A 3 1.45 7.53 6.41
C THR A 3 1.39 7.13 4.94
N LEU A 4 0.19 6.83 4.47
CA LEU A 4 -0.10 6.55 3.06
C LEU A 4 -0.80 7.76 2.45
N CYS A 5 -0.27 8.24 1.34
CA CYS A 5 -0.92 9.24 0.50
C CYS A 5 -1.23 8.61 -0.86
N TYR A 6 -2.50 8.62 -1.25
CA TYR A 6 -2.94 8.00 -2.50
C TYR A 6 -4.20 8.64 -3.05
N TYR A 7 -4.41 8.50 -4.35
CA TYR A 7 -5.64 8.95 -5.00
C TYR A 7 -6.72 7.87 -4.92
N LYS A 8 -7.95 8.29 -4.62
CA LYS A 8 -9.14 7.45 -4.74
C LYS A 8 -10.17 8.19 -5.60
N GLY A 9 -10.27 7.81 -6.87
CA GLY A 9 -11.01 8.61 -7.85
C GLY A 9 -10.33 9.97 -8.06
N LEU A 10 -11.07 11.06 -7.86
CA LEU A 10 -10.57 12.44 -8.01
C LEU A 10 -10.08 13.06 -6.70
N ASN A 11 -10.07 12.30 -5.59
CA ASN A 11 -9.71 12.82 -4.27
C ASN A 11 -8.34 12.31 -3.83
N ILE A 12 -7.56 13.20 -3.21
CA ILE A 12 -6.33 12.85 -2.49
C ILE A 12 -6.73 12.35 -1.10
N HIS A 13 -6.31 11.14 -0.76
CA HIS A 13 -6.49 10.55 0.57
C HIS A 13 -5.13 10.44 1.25
N THR A 14 -5.05 10.98 2.47
CA THR A 14 -3.89 10.81 3.35
C THR A 14 -4.35 10.12 4.62
N VAL A 15 -3.76 8.97 4.94
CA VAL A 15 -4.11 8.17 6.11
C VAL A 15 -2.85 7.85 6.89
N SER A 16 -2.88 8.09 8.20
CA SER A 16 -1.80 7.75 9.12
C SER A 16 -2.27 6.69 10.11
N PHE A 17 -1.50 5.62 10.29
CA PHE A 17 -1.79 4.57 11.26
C PHE A 17 -0.51 4.01 11.88
N TYR A 18 -0.66 3.34 13.01
CA TYR A 18 0.43 2.61 13.66
C TYR A 18 0.70 1.30 12.91
N ALA A 19 1.97 0.91 12.80
CA ALA A 19 2.36 -0.34 12.14
C ALA A 19 1.72 -1.57 12.82
N SER A 20 1.49 -1.51 14.13
CA SER A 20 0.75 -2.52 14.90
C SER A 20 -0.70 -2.72 14.47
N LYS A 21 -1.27 -1.78 13.70
CA LYS A 21 -2.62 -1.90 13.11
C LYS A 21 -2.60 -2.52 11.72
N ILE A 22 -1.43 -2.82 11.15
CA ILE A 22 -1.32 -3.50 9.86
C ILE A 22 -1.63 -4.99 10.08
N SER A 23 -2.65 -5.49 9.40
CA SER A 23 -3.02 -6.91 9.43
C SER A 23 -2.34 -7.68 8.29
N HIS A 24 -2.43 -7.15 7.08
CA HIS A 24 -1.86 -7.79 5.89
C HIS A 24 -1.47 -6.77 4.82
N MET A 25 -0.48 -7.11 4.02
CA MET A 25 0.01 -6.30 2.92
C MET A 25 0.13 -7.17 1.67
N LYS A 26 -0.23 -6.60 0.52
CA LYS A 26 -0.22 -7.32 -0.75
C LYS A 26 0.24 -6.40 -1.87
N ILE A 27 1.18 -6.90 -2.67
CA ILE A 27 1.60 -6.25 -3.91
C ILE A 27 0.88 -6.95 -5.05
N LYS A 28 0.24 -6.17 -5.92
CA LYS A 28 -0.40 -6.66 -7.14
C LYS A 28 0.21 -5.97 -8.35
N ARG A 29 0.46 -6.72 -9.42
CA ARG A 29 0.99 -6.20 -10.67
C ARG A 29 0.20 -6.78 -11.82
N SER A 30 -0.34 -5.91 -12.68
CA SER A 30 -0.85 -6.33 -13.99
C SER A 30 0.30 -6.51 -15.00
N ILE A 31 0.01 -7.09 -16.17
CA ILE A 31 1.00 -7.26 -17.26
C ILE A 31 1.56 -5.89 -17.69
N PHE A 32 0.71 -4.87 -17.79
CA PHE A 32 1.14 -3.51 -18.14
C PHE A 32 2.03 -2.89 -17.06
N GLN A 33 1.73 -3.14 -15.79
CA GLN A 33 2.52 -2.67 -14.66
C GLN A 33 3.87 -3.38 -14.56
N TYR A 34 3.95 -4.65 -14.95
CA TYR A 34 5.22 -5.34 -15.11
C TYR A 34 6.12 -4.63 -16.13
N LYS A 35 5.56 -4.30 -17.30
CA LYS A 35 6.29 -3.60 -18.36
C LYS A 35 6.75 -2.20 -17.95
N ASN A 36 5.91 -1.47 -17.21
CA ASN A 36 6.19 -0.10 -16.78
C ASN A 36 6.93 -0.01 -15.44
N ASN A 37 7.40 -1.15 -14.90
CA ASN A 37 8.00 -1.27 -13.57
C ASN A 37 7.20 -0.56 -12.45
N THR A 38 5.87 -0.72 -12.48
CA THR A 38 4.96 -0.21 -11.45
C THR A 38 4.21 -1.36 -10.77
N CYS A 39 3.51 -1.03 -9.68
CA CYS A 39 2.68 -1.96 -8.93
C CYS A 39 1.54 -1.25 -8.19
N ASP A 40 0.55 -2.03 -7.80
CA ASP A 40 -0.45 -1.64 -6.81
C ASP A 40 -0.04 -2.18 -5.45
N PHE A 41 0.09 -1.29 -4.47
CA PHE A 41 0.29 -1.65 -3.08
C PHE A 41 -1.04 -1.63 -2.34
N ILE A 42 -1.41 -2.77 -1.75
CA ILE A 42 -2.66 -2.93 -1.01
C ILE A 42 -2.31 -3.22 0.45
N LEU A 43 -2.84 -2.40 1.34
CA LEU A 43 -2.66 -2.52 2.78
C LEU A 43 -4.01 -2.73 3.46
N TYR A 44 -4.06 -3.72 4.35
CA TYR A 44 -5.21 -4.04 5.17
C TYR A 44 -4.89 -3.73 6.63
N THR A 45 -5.70 -2.87 7.26
CA THR A 45 -5.55 -2.55 8.68
C THR A 45 -6.59 -3.28 9.52
N GLY A 46 -6.17 -3.82 10.67
CA GLY A 46 -7.01 -4.43 11.69
C GLY A 46 -7.59 -3.38 12.65
N GLY A 47 -8.84 -3.00 12.39
CA GLY A 47 -9.72 -2.19 13.25
C GLY A 47 -11.17 -2.51 12.87
N GLU A 48 -12.15 -2.14 13.71
CA GLU A 48 -13.58 -2.42 13.48
C GLU A 48 -13.97 -2.07 12.03
N GLY A 49 -14.28 -3.10 11.23
CA GLY A 49 -14.67 -2.97 9.81
C GLY A 49 -13.61 -3.30 8.75
N GLY A 50 -12.33 -3.51 9.10
CA GLY A 50 -11.29 -3.97 8.17
C GLY A 50 -11.07 -3.05 6.97
N HIS A 51 -10.35 -1.93 7.17
CA HIS A 51 -10.11 -0.98 6.09
C HIS A 51 -9.01 -1.45 5.12
N LYS A 52 -9.33 -1.34 3.82
CA LYS A 52 -8.41 -1.57 2.71
C LYS A 52 -7.94 -0.23 2.14
N HIS A 53 -6.63 -0.04 2.10
CA HIS A 53 -5.97 1.07 1.43
C HIS A 53 -5.24 0.54 0.19
N GLN A 54 -5.44 1.18 -0.95
CA GLN A 54 -4.80 0.76 -2.19
C GLN A 54 -4.14 1.97 -2.84
N VAL A 55 -2.83 1.90 -2.99
CA VAL A 55 -2.03 2.86 -3.74
C VAL A 55 -1.73 2.24 -5.10
N THR A 56 -2.20 2.87 -6.17
CA THR A 56 -2.06 2.33 -7.53
C THR A 56 -0.93 3.00 -8.28
N GLY A 57 -0.20 2.24 -9.09
CA GLY A 57 0.83 2.78 -9.98
C GLY A 57 2.09 3.27 -9.28
N LEU A 58 2.41 2.74 -8.10
CA LEU A 58 3.68 3.01 -7.44
C LEU A 58 4.83 2.42 -8.24
N PRO A 59 6.00 3.10 -8.33
CA PRO A 59 7.22 2.48 -8.79
C PRO A 59 7.49 1.20 -7.99
N TYR A 60 7.82 0.12 -8.67
CA TYR A 60 8.17 -1.11 -8.00
C TYR A 60 9.59 -1.01 -7.45
N ASP A 61 9.70 -0.94 -6.12
CA ASP A 61 10.95 -0.89 -5.37
C ASP A 61 10.99 -2.01 -4.32
N GLU A 62 11.78 -3.05 -4.58
CA GLU A 62 11.93 -4.22 -3.73
C GLU A 62 12.51 -3.88 -2.34
N ALA A 63 13.40 -2.89 -2.25
CA ALA A 63 14.01 -2.49 -0.99
C ALA A 63 12.98 -1.79 -0.09
N PHE A 64 12.14 -0.93 -0.67
CA PHE A 64 11.02 -0.30 0.02
C PHE A 64 10.03 -1.35 0.57
N PHE A 65 9.64 -2.34 -0.24
CA PHE A 65 8.70 -3.36 0.21
C PHE A 65 9.28 -4.27 1.28
N THR A 66 10.55 -4.66 1.15
CA THR A 66 11.27 -5.42 2.18
C THR A 66 11.36 -4.64 3.49
N ALA A 67 11.63 -3.33 3.43
CA ALA A 67 11.67 -2.48 4.61
C ALA A 67 10.30 -2.40 5.30
N ILE A 68 9.22 -2.32 4.53
CA ILE A 68 7.85 -2.30 5.06
C ILE A 68 7.46 -3.64 5.69
N GLU A 69 7.83 -4.78 5.10
CA GLU A 69 7.57 -6.08 5.72
C GLU A 69 8.25 -6.22 7.10
N ARG A 70 9.41 -5.60 7.29
CA ARG A 70 10.12 -5.55 8.59
C ARG A 70 9.46 -4.64 9.63
N LEU A 71 8.50 -3.79 9.24
CA LEU A 71 7.76 -2.92 10.17
C LEU A 71 6.59 -3.64 10.87
N ARG A 72 6.22 -4.83 10.41
CA ARG A 72 5.24 -5.70 11.06
C ARG A 72 5.87 -6.40 12.27
#